data_AF-X1DRA3-F1
#
_entry.id   AF-X1DRA3-F1
#
_cell.length_a   1.000
_cell.length_b   1.000
_cell.length_c   1.000
_cell.angle_alpha   90.00
_cell.angle_beta   90.00
_cell.angle_gamma   90.00
#
_symmetry.space_group_name_H-M   'P 1'
#
loop_
_entity.id
_entity.type
_entity.pdbx_description
1 polymer ?
#
loop_
_entity_poly.entity_id
_entity_poly.type
_entity_poly.pdbx_seq_one_letter_code
_entity_poly.pdbx_strand_id
1 'polypeptide(L)'
;KIITLVRDPVARDISDVFENIKRDLPHVTNVDPESAFNDISSHILKTFADFNESTDYACTWFGKEIKDVFNFDIYANDFNKSTGYQIYRVQDADILLIRLEDLSRCCHDAFREFLGVPDFSMVKDNVSEKKWYQGLYRRVLDSISIPDSDLERIYKSRYCRHFYTGDEINHFKKKWSGEKTEIKSVTVAGHVLYFQKHQRCHVRRGREPE
;
A
#
# COMPACT_ATOMS: atom_id res chain seq x y z
N LYS A 1 25.74 -0.93 -4.69
CA LYS A 1 24.57 -0.13 -4.26
C LYS A 1 23.31 -0.79 -4.80
N ILE A 2 22.29 -0.96 -3.97
CA ILE A 2 21.01 -1.60 -4.28
C ILE A 2 19.90 -0.59 -3.98
N ILE A 3 18.91 -0.48 -4.87
CA ILE A 3 17.69 0.29 -4.61
C ILE A 3 16.53 -0.69 -4.67
N THR A 4 15.75 -0.76 -3.61
CA THR A 4 14.56 -1.62 -3.51
C THR A 4 13.38 -0.84 -2.94
N LEU A 5 12.18 -1.34 -3.20
CA LEU A 5 10.93 -0.68 -2.84
C LEU A 5 10.06 -1.60 -2.00
N VAL A 6 9.29 -1.01 -1.10
CA VAL A 6 8.16 -1.66 -0.44
C VAL A 6 6.88 -0.90 -0.78
N ARG A 7 5.76 -1.59 -0.71
CA ARG A 7 4.43 -1.07 -1.02
C ARG A 7 3.41 -1.74 -0.10
N ASP A 8 2.27 -1.08 0.11
CA ASP A 8 1.07 -1.67 0.69
C ASP A 8 0.84 -3.07 0.05
N PRO A 9 0.85 -4.16 0.85
CA PRO A 9 0.81 -5.52 0.32
C PRO A 9 -0.44 -5.79 -0.52
N VAL A 10 -1.61 -5.25 -0.13
CA VAL A 10 -2.84 -5.41 -0.90
C VAL A 10 -2.74 -4.70 -2.25
N ALA A 11 -2.28 -3.44 -2.27
CA ALA A 11 -2.10 -2.68 -3.49
C ALA A 11 -1.09 -3.34 -4.45
N ARG A 12 -0.03 -3.92 -3.88
CA ARG A 12 1.01 -4.65 -4.60
C ARG A 12 0.44 -5.91 -5.24
N ASP A 13 -0.28 -6.75 -4.50
CA ASP A 13 -0.78 -8.02 -5.03
C ASP A 13 -1.89 -7.83 -6.06
N ILE A 14 -2.77 -6.83 -5.88
CA ILE A 14 -3.71 -6.43 -6.95
C ILE A 14 -2.92 -6.01 -8.20
N SER A 15 -1.85 -5.24 -8.05
CA SER A 15 -1.01 -4.84 -9.19
C SER A 15 -0.35 -6.04 -9.87
N ASP A 16 0.09 -7.04 -9.11
CA ASP A 16 0.72 -8.26 -9.62
C ASP A 16 -0.27 -9.12 -10.43
N VAL A 17 -1.49 -9.31 -9.92
CA VAL A 17 -2.57 -10.01 -10.65
C VAL A 17 -2.81 -9.35 -12.01
N PHE A 18 -2.87 -8.01 -12.07
CA PHE A 18 -3.09 -7.32 -13.34
C PHE A 18 -1.89 -7.37 -14.28
N GLU A 19 -0.66 -7.32 -13.75
CA GLU A 19 0.54 -7.50 -14.58
C GLU A 19 0.58 -8.89 -15.20
N ASN A 20 0.14 -9.91 -14.46
CA ASN A 20 0.18 -11.30 -14.86
C ASN A 20 -1.17 -11.85 -15.38
N ILE A 21 -2.16 -10.99 -15.62
CA ILE A 21 -3.56 -11.40 -15.85
C ILE A 21 -3.73 -12.36 -17.03
N LYS A 22 -2.91 -12.24 -18.08
CA LYS A 22 -2.96 -13.14 -19.24
C LYS A 22 -2.43 -14.55 -18.94
N ARG A 23 -1.51 -14.66 -17.97
CA ARG A 23 -0.95 -15.93 -17.51
C ARG A 23 -1.93 -16.60 -16.55
N ASP A 24 -2.44 -15.84 -15.60
CA ASP A 24 -3.22 -16.39 -14.47
C ASP A 24 -4.71 -16.56 -14.82
N LEU A 25 -5.24 -15.71 -15.70
CA LEU A 25 -6.63 -15.70 -16.15
C LEU A 25 -6.74 -15.47 -17.68
N PRO A 26 -6.18 -16.36 -18.52
CA PRO A 26 -6.13 -16.14 -19.97
C PRO A 26 -7.50 -15.89 -20.62
N HIS A 27 -8.56 -16.48 -20.07
CA HIS A 27 -9.93 -16.41 -20.61
C HIS A 27 -10.58 -15.03 -20.45
N VAL A 28 -10.13 -14.18 -19.51
CA VAL A 28 -10.76 -12.88 -19.25
C VAL A 28 -10.64 -11.88 -20.41
N THR A 29 -9.78 -12.18 -21.39
CA THR A 29 -9.63 -11.39 -22.63
C THR A 29 -10.74 -11.64 -23.66
N ASN A 30 -11.49 -12.74 -23.52
CA ASN A 30 -12.48 -13.21 -24.50
C ASN A 30 -13.93 -13.19 -23.98
N VAL A 31 -14.15 -12.62 -22.80
CA VAL A 31 -15.47 -12.49 -22.17
C VAL A 31 -15.87 -11.02 -22.11
N ASP A 32 -17.15 -10.78 -21.82
CA ASP A 32 -17.62 -9.42 -21.61
C ASP A 32 -16.99 -8.77 -20.35
N PRO A 33 -16.96 -7.43 -20.26
CA PRO A 33 -16.31 -6.74 -19.15
C PRO A 33 -16.87 -7.07 -17.75
N GLU A 34 -18.14 -7.46 -17.64
CA GLU A 34 -18.75 -7.80 -16.35
C GLU A 34 -18.25 -9.17 -15.87
N SER A 35 -18.28 -10.16 -16.76
CA SER A 35 -17.71 -11.49 -16.49
C SER A 35 -16.21 -11.39 -16.16
N ALA A 36 -15.43 -10.62 -16.93
CA ALA A 36 -14.02 -10.40 -16.65
C ALA A 36 -13.81 -9.78 -15.25
N PHE A 37 -14.60 -8.76 -14.90
CA PHE A 37 -14.51 -8.12 -13.58
C PHE A 37 -14.79 -9.11 -12.44
N ASN A 38 -15.82 -9.95 -12.56
CA ASN A 38 -16.20 -10.93 -11.54
C ASN A 38 -15.13 -12.01 -11.35
N ASP A 39 -14.56 -12.51 -12.44
CA ASP A 39 -13.49 -13.51 -12.42
C ASP A 39 -12.21 -12.95 -11.79
N ILE A 40 -11.81 -11.74 -12.20
CA ILE A 40 -10.63 -11.06 -11.65
C ILE A 40 -10.83 -10.79 -10.15
N SER A 41 -11.99 -10.26 -9.77
CA SER A 41 -12.29 -9.96 -8.36
C SER A 41 -12.26 -11.24 -7.52
N SER A 42 -12.87 -12.32 -8.01
CA SER A 42 -12.88 -13.62 -7.34
C SER A 42 -11.46 -14.21 -7.18
N HIS A 43 -10.61 -14.06 -8.21
CA HIS A 43 -9.21 -14.47 -8.15
C HIS A 43 -8.40 -13.67 -7.13
N ILE A 44 -8.59 -12.36 -7.09
CA ILE A 44 -7.94 -11.47 -6.11
C ILE A 44 -8.37 -11.84 -4.68
N LEU A 45 -9.68 -12.01 -4.44
CA LEU A 45 -10.19 -12.40 -3.12
C LEU A 45 -9.64 -13.76 -2.68
N LYS A 46 -9.57 -14.73 -3.59
CA LYS A 46 -8.95 -16.03 -3.32
C LYS A 46 -7.47 -15.87 -2.94
N THR A 47 -6.71 -15.04 -3.66
CA THR A 47 -5.30 -14.76 -3.36
C THR A 47 -5.12 -14.26 -1.93
N PHE A 48 -6.01 -13.38 -1.46
CA PHE A 48 -5.97 -12.87 -0.09
C PHE A 48 -6.46 -13.88 0.96
N ALA A 49 -7.47 -14.68 0.63
CA ALA A 49 -7.93 -15.77 1.48
C ALA A 49 -6.83 -16.82 1.71
N ASP A 50 -6.05 -17.12 0.68
CA ASP A 50 -4.92 -18.07 0.70
C ASP A 50 -3.62 -17.45 1.27
N PHE A 51 -3.63 -16.18 1.69
CA PHE A 51 -2.44 -15.49 2.20
C PHE A 51 -1.81 -16.25 3.37
N ASN A 52 -0.52 -16.55 3.22
CA ASN A 52 0.34 -17.12 4.25
C ASN A 52 1.70 -16.41 4.24
N GLU A 53 2.00 -15.72 5.33
CA GLU A 53 3.23 -14.92 5.47
C GLU A 53 4.52 -15.70 5.20
N SER A 54 4.57 -17.01 5.54
CA SER A 54 5.80 -17.81 5.37
C SER A 54 6.10 -18.18 3.92
N THR A 55 5.11 -18.11 3.05
CA THR A 55 5.22 -18.45 1.62
C THR A 55 4.94 -17.27 0.70
N ASP A 56 4.35 -16.19 1.23
CA ASP A 56 4.06 -14.98 0.50
C ASP A 56 5.32 -14.38 -0.11
N TYR A 57 5.23 -13.94 -1.37
CA TYR A 57 6.38 -13.42 -2.08
C TYR A 57 6.90 -12.15 -1.42
N ALA A 58 6.03 -11.19 -1.08
CA ALA A 58 6.47 -9.91 -0.50
C ALA A 58 7.14 -10.13 0.86
N CYS A 59 6.56 -11.00 1.69
CA CYS A 59 7.06 -11.32 3.02
C CYS A 59 8.39 -12.08 2.98
N THR A 60 8.62 -12.93 1.98
CA THR A 60 9.84 -13.75 1.88
C THR A 60 10.96 -13.12 1.04
N TRP A 61 10.68 -12.08 0.25
CA TRP A 61 11.63 -11.46 -0.67
C TRP A 61 12.92 -11.00 0.01
N PHE A 62 12.84 -10.24 1.12
CA PHE A 62 14.03 -9.74 1.80
C PHE A 62 14.90 -10.86 2.40
N GLY A 63 14.29 -11.98 2.80
CA GLY A 63 15.04 -13.15 3.22
C GLY A 63 15.87 -13.71 2.07
N LYS A 64 15.21 -14.00 0.94
CA LYS A 64 15.82 -14.65 -0.23
C LYS A 64 16.81 -13.75 -0.96
N GLU A 65 16.46 -12.50 -1.20
CA GLU A 65 17.20 -11.63 -2.12
C GLU A 65 18.21 -10.72 -1.41
N ILE A 66 17.98 -10.39 -0.13
CA ILE A 66 18.86 -9.50 0.62
C ILE A 66 19.66 -10.27 1.68
N LYS A 67 18.98 -11.05 2.52
CA LYS A 67 19.66 -11.78 3.60
C LYS A 67 20.53 -12.91 3.07
N ASP A 68 20.01 -13.77 2.21
CA ASP A 68 20.78 -14.92 1.72
C ASP A 68 21.93 -14.51 0.78
N VAL A 69 21.82 -13.36 0.10
CA VAL A 69 22.82 -12.88 -0.86
C VAL A 69 23.85 -11.93 -0.25
N PHE A 70 23.42 -10.98 0.59
CA PHE A 70 24.27 -9.92 1.16
C PHE A 70 24.47 -10.05 2.68
N ASN A 71 24.03 -11.17 3.26
CA ASN A 71 24.11 -11.45 4.70
C ASN A 71 23.55 -10.31 5.58
N PHE A 72 22.49 -9.65 5.10
CA PHE A 72 21.87 -8.52 5.78
C PHE A 72 20.37 -8.74 6.03
N ASP A 73 19.96 -8.78 7.30
CA ASP A 73 18.55 -8.92 7.67
C ASP A 73 17.89 -7.55 7.81
N ILE A 74 17.15 -7.13 6.77
CA ILE A 74 16.40 -5.87 6.73
C ILE A 74 15.51 -5.74 7.96
N TYR A 75 14.82 -6.80 8.33
CA TYR A 75 13.85 -6.77 9.41
C TYR A 75 14.46 -6.79 10.81
N ALA A 76 15.79 -6.98 10.93
CA ALA A 76 16.52 -6.83 12.19
C ALA A 76 17.02 -5.40 12.42
N ASN A 77 16.82 -4.51 11.45
CA ASN A 77 17.27 -3.12 11.49
C ASN A 77 16.06 -2.20 11.35
N ASP A 78 16.09 -1.02 11.97
CA ASP A 78 14.96 -0.12 11.92
C ASP A 78 14.69 0.43 10.50
N PHE A 79 13.42 0.73 10.24
CA PHE A 79 12.98 1.47 9.07
C PHE A 79 12.36 2.80 9.50
N ASN A 80 12.86 3.92 8.99
CA ASN A 80 12.32 5.23 9.30
C ASN A 80 11.01 5.50 8.54
N LYS A 81 9.89 5.16 9.19
CA LYS A 81 8.53 5.35 8.66
C LYS A 81 8.17 6.83 8.43
N SER A 82 8.82 7.76 9.12
CA SER A 82 8.56 9.20 8.96
C SER A 82 9.18 9.77 7.69
N THR A 83 10.46 9.45 7.44
CA THR A 83 11.13 9.85 6.19
C THR A 83 10.61 9.07 4.99
N GLY A 84 10.11 7.85 5.20
CA GLY A 84 9.57 6.99 4.14
C GLY A 84 10.66 6.27 3.33
N TYR A 85 11.92 6.40 3.73
CA TYR A 85 13.04 5.65 3.20
C TYR A 85 14.09 5.38 4.27
N GLN A 86 14.92 4.37 4.03
CA GLN A 86 16.08 4.03 4.86
C GLN A 86 17.27 3.67 3.98
N ILE A 87 18.44 4.17 4.35
CA ILE A 87 19.71 3.74 3.78
C ILE A 87 20.42 2.86 4.79
N TYR A 88 20.80 1.66 4.37
CA TYR A 88 21.61 0.73 5.13
C TYR A 88 23.00 0.69 4.53
N ARG A 89 24.02 0.95 5.35
CA ARG A 89 25.43 0.81 4.97
C ARG A 89 25.88 -0.57 5.40
N VAL A 90 26.12 -1.43 4.42
CA VAL A 90 26.44 -2.85 4.65
C VAL A 90 27.72 -3.19 3.90
N GLN A 91 28.37 -4.28 4.32
CA GLN A 91 29.73 -4.62 3.88
C GLN A 91 29.86 -4.72 2.35
N ASP A 92 28.93 -5.43 1.69
CA ASP A 92 29.06 -5.77 0.28
C ASP A 92 28.37 -4.78 -0.67
N ALA A 93 27.26 -4.17 -0.25
CA ALA A 93 26.55 -3.18 -1.06
C ALA A 93 25.56 -2.34 -0.26
N ASP A 94 25.78 -1.03 -0.13
CA ASP A 94 24.77 -0.13 0.46
C ASP A 94 23.37 -0.34 -0.16
N ILE A 95 22.33 -0.33 0.68
CA ILE A 95 20.94 -0.57 0.28
C ILE A 95 20.12 0.69 0.56
N LEU A 96 19.38 1.16 -0.44
CA LEU A 96 18.31 2.14 -0.27
C LEU A 96 16.97 1.42 -0.39
N LEU A 97 16.15 1.53 0.65
CA LEU A 97 14.78 1.02 0.68
C LEU A 97 13.80 2.19 0.80
N ILE A 98 12.84 2.29 -0.12
CA ILE A 98 11.85 3.37 -0.15
C ILE A 98 10.43 2.79 -0.14
N ARG A 99 9.50 3.40 0.60
CA ARG A 99 8.07 3.09 0.46
C ARG A 99 7.50 3.79 -0.76
N LEU A 100 6.80 3.03 -1.60
CA LEU A 100 6.22 3.58 -2.82
C LEU A 100 5.21 4.70 -2.52
N GLU A 101 4.51 4.61 -1.38
CA GLU A 101 3.57 5.63 -0.90
C GLU A 101 4.24 6.98 -0.64
N ASP A 102 5.54 6.97 -0.28
CA ASP A 102 6.33 8.16 0.02
C ASP A 102 7.24 8.61 -1.12
N LEU A 103 7.36 7.81 -2.19
CA LEU A 103 8.36 8.02 -3.22
C LEU A 103 8.34 9.45 -3.79
N SER A 104 7.16 9.98 -4.11
CA SER A 104 7.02 11.34 -4.63
C SER A 104 7.48 12.43 -3.64
N ARG A 105 7.40 12.16 -2.34
CA ARG A 105 7.78 13.07 -1.26
C ARG A 105 9.27 12.98 -0.94
N CYS A 106 9.83 11.77 -0.88
CA CYS A 106 11.18 11.55 -0.37
C CYS A 106 12.24 11.22 -1.44
N CYS A 107 11.86 10.98 -2.70
CA CYS A 107 12.81 10.55 -3.74
C CYS A 107 14.00 11.52 -3.88
N HIS A 108 13.76 12.82 -3.95
CA HIS A 108 14.83 13.79 -4.13
C HIS A 108 15.92 13.63 -3.05
N ASP A 109 15.53 13.61 -1.77
CA ASP A 109 16.46 13.51 -0.65
C ASP A 109 17.11 12.12 -0.59
N ALA A 110 16.32 11.06 -0.79
CA ALA A 110 16.80 9.68 -0.80
C ALA A 110 17.87 9.44 -1.88
N PHE A 111 17.63 9.90 -3.12
CA PHE A 111 18.56 9.73 -4.23
C PHE A 111 19.78 10.64 -4.10
N ARG A 112 19.61 11.86 -3.58
CA ARG A 112 20.74 12.75 -3.25
C ARG A 112 21.66 12.12 -2.22
N GLU A 113 21.12 11.62 -1.12
CA GLU A 113 21.90 11.00 -0.04
C GLU A 113 22.55 9.69 -0.48
N PHE A 114 21.83 8.86 -1.25
CA PHE A 114 22.29 7.53 -1.61
C PHE A 114 23.25 7.49 -2.81
N LEU A 115 22.96 8.28 -3.86
CA LEU A 115 23.71 8.29 -5.11
C LEU A 115 24.56 9.55 -5.31
N GLY A 116 24.37 10.59 -4.49
CA GLY A 116 25.04 11.89 -4.70
C GLY A 116 24.46 12.68 -5.88
N VAL A 117 23.22 12.41 -6.29
CA VAL A 117 22.56 13.11 -7.41
C VAL A 117 21.80 14.33 -6.87
N PRO A 118 22.26 15.57 -7.13
CA PRO A 118 21.67 16.76 -6.51
C PRO A 118 20.29 17.11 -7.09
N ASP A 119 20.08 16.91 -8.39
CA ASP A 119 18.88 17.37 -9.11
C ASP A 119 18.04 16.19 -9.63
N PHE A 120 17.66 15.29 -8.73
CA PHE A 120 16.78 14.17 -9.09
C PHE A 120 15.34 14.67 -9.27
N SER A 121 14.75 14.39 -10.44
CA SER A 121 13.33 14.63 -10.70
C SER A 121 12.66 13.37 -11.20
N MET A 122 11.47 13.10 -10.67
CA MET A 122 10.65 11.99 -11.15
C MET A 122 9.87 12.41 -12.40
N VAL A 123 10.10 11.71 -13.50
CA VAL A 123 9.21 11.74 -14.65
C VAL A 123 8.20 10.62 -14.50
N LYS A 124 6.91 10.92 -14.61
CA LYS A 124 5.86 9.90 -14.61
C LYS A 124 5.90 9.19 -15.96
N ASP A 125 6.46 7.99 -16.01
CA ASP A 125 6.50 7.15 -17.22
C ASP A 125 5.71 5.83 -17.08
N ASN A 126 4.93 5.70 -16.01
CA ASN A 126 4.03 4.56 -15.81
C ASN A 126 2.74 4.75 -16.62
N VAL A 127 2.84 4.77 -17.94
CA VAL A 127 1.69 4.81 -18.85
C VAL A 127 1.05 3.42 -18.92
N SER A 128 0.48 2.97 -17.79
CA SER A 128 -0.51 1.88 -17.79
C SER A 128 -1.77 2.24 -18.58
N GLU A 129 -1.91 3.52 -18.96
CA GLU A 129 -2.98 4.07 -19.81
C GLU A 129 -3.07 3.40 -21.20
N LYS A 130 -2.08 2.60 -21.61
CA LYS A 130 -2.11 1.84 -22.87
C LYS A 130 -2.54 0.38 -22.73
N LYS A 131 -2.71 -0.14 -21.52
CA LYS A 131 -3.04 -1.55 -21.31
C LYS A 131 -4.55 -1.77 -21.41
N TRP A 132 -4.96 -2.81 -22.15
CA TRP A 132 -6.38 -3.12 -22.42
C TRP A 132 -7.25 -3.27 -21.16
N TYR A 133 -6.64 -3.63 -20.03
CA TYR A 133 -7.30 -3.86 -18.75
C TYR A 133 -7.39 -2.63 -17.85
N GLN A 134 -6.98 -1.43 -18.30
CA GLN A 134 -6.95 -0.23 -17.43
C GLN A 134 -8.31 0.07 -16.79
N GLY A 135 -9.39 -0.06 -17.56
CA GLY A 135 -10.76 0.14 -17.05
C GLY A 135 -11.14 -0.87 -15.97
N LEU A 136 -10.79 -2.15 -16.18
CA LEU A 136 -11.01 -3.21 -15.19
C LEU A 136 -10.17 -2.99 -13.93
N TYR A 137 -8.91 -2.59 -14.09
CA TYR A 137 -8.02 -2.27 -12.97
C TYR A 137 -8.60 -1.18 -12.09
N ARG A 138 -9.02 -0.07 -12.69
CA ARG A 138 -9.65 1.04 -11.95
C ARG A 138 -10.93 0.60 -11.26
N ARG A 139 -11.79 -0.16 -11.96
CA ARG A 139 -13.03 -0.68 -11.39
C ARG A 139 -12.78 -1.58 -10.18
N VAL A 140 -11.77 -2.45 -10.23
CA VAL A 140 -11.35 -3.27 -9.09
C VAL A 140 -10.91 -2.39 -7.93
N LEU A 141 -10.01 -1.43 -8.15
CA LEU A 141 -9.55 -0.54 -7.09
C LEU A 141 -10.69 0.24 -6.41
N ASP A 142 -11.69 0.64 -7.18
CA ASP A 142 -12.81 1.46 -6.68
C ASP A 142 -13.92 0.63 -6.01
N SER A 143 -14.01 -0.68 -6.29
CA SER A 143 -15.18 -1.50 -5.93
C SER A 143 -14.86 -2.74 -5.11
N ILE A 144 -13.60 -3.20 -5.08
CA ILE A 144 -13.25 -4.40 -4.34
C ILE A 144 -13.42 -4.16 -2.83
N SER A 145 -14.00 -5.16 -2.16
CA SER A 145 -14.13 -5.21 -0.70
C SER A 145 -13.53 -6.53 -0.25
N ILE A 146 -12.46 -6.45 0.52
CA ILE A 146 -11.72 -7.61 1.03
C ILE A 146 -12.23 -7.90 2.44
N PRO A 147 -12.50 -9.17 2.80
CA PRO A 147 -12.94 -9.53 4.14
C PRO A 147 -11.97 -9.05 5.22
N ASP A 148 -12.52 -8.51 6.32
CA ASP A 148 -11.73 -8.00 7.44
C ASP A 148 -10.78 -9.06 8.01
N SER A 149 -11.17 -10.34 8.02
CA SER A 149 -10.31 -11.44 8.47
C SER A 149 -9.03 -11.57 7.64
N ASP A 150 -9.12 -11.37 6.33
CA ASP A 150 -7.98 -11.48 5.42
C ASP A 150 -7.09 -10.24 5.55
N LEU A 151 -7.70 -9.04 5.61
CA LEU A 151 -6.98 -7.80 5.88
C LEU A 151 -6.24 -7.86 7.22
N GLU A 152 -6.88 -8.37 8.27
CA GLU A 152 -6.24 -8.55 9.57
C GLU A 152 -5.01 -9.48 9.47
N ARG A 153 -5.10 -10.58 8.73
CA ARG A 153 -3.99 -11.52 8.55
C ARG A 153 -2.84 -10.87 7.78
N ILE A 154 -3.12 -10.20 6.65
CA ILE A 154 -2.14 -9.54 5.79
C ILE A 154 -1.41 -8.42 6.55
N TYR A 155 -2.16 -7.52 7.18
CA TYR A 155 -1.58 -6.36 7.86
C TYR A 155 -0.94 -6.69 9.23
N LYS A 156 -1.21 -7.88 9.79
CA LYS A 156 -0.45 -8.45 10.91
C LYS A 156 0.82 -9.18 10.48
N SER A 157 1.20 -9.17 9.21
CA SER A 157 2.51 -9.69 8.81
C SER A 157 3.66 -8.86 9.42
N ARG A 158 4.81 -9.50 9.65
CA ARG A 158 6.09 -8.85 9.92
C ARG A 158 6.41 -7.81 8.84
N TYR A 159 6.18 -8.16 7.58
CA TYR A 159 6.36 -7.23 6.45
C TYR A 159 5.64 -5.91 6.72
N CYS A 160 4.32 -5.95 6.95
CA CYS A 160 3.56 -4.72 7.06
C CYS A 160 3.87 -3.93 8.34
N ARG A 161 3.96 -4.61 9.49
CA ARG A 161 4.28 -3.94 10.77
C ARG A 161 5.66 -3.30 10.79
N HIS A 162 6.61 -3.84 10.02
CA HIS A 162 7.95 -3.30 9.95
C HIS A 162 8.00 -1.99 9.16
N PHE A 163 7.30 -1.91 8.01
CA PHE A 163 7.37 -0.74 7.14
C PHE A 163 6.29 0.32 7.37
N TYR A 164 5.19 0.00 8.07
CA TYR A 164 4.06 0.90 8.23
C TYR A 164 3.70 1.15 9.70
N THR A 165 3.20 2.36 9.98
CA THR A 165 2.65 2.74 11.28
C THR A 165 1.28 2.12 11.49
N GLY A 166 0.80 2.08 12.75
CA GLY A 166 -0.54 1.60 13.05
C GLY A 166 -1.64 2.41 12.34
N ASP A 167 -1.46 3.72 12.26
CA ASP A 167 -2.42 4.62 11.60
C ASP A 167 -2.49 4.39 10.10
N GLU A 168 -1.35 4.19 9.43
CA GLU A 168 -1.29 3.82 8.01
C GLU A 168 -1.94 2.47 7.76
N ILE A 169 -1.64 1.47 8.59
CA ILE A 169 -2.27 0.14 8.50
C ILE A 169 -3.79 0.24 8.63
N ASN A 170 -4.29 1.02 9.59
CA ASN A 170 -5.73 1.23 9.77
C ASN A 170 -6.35 1.96 8.57
N HIS A 171 -5.64 2.94 8.01
CA HIS A 171 -6.07 3.62 6.79
C HIS A 171 -6.17 2.64 5.60
N PHE A 172 -5.19 1.77 5.42
CA PHE A 172 -5.24 0.75 4.37
C PHE A 172 -6.38 -0.25 4.58
N LYS A 173 -6.54 -0.78 5.79
CA LYS A 173 -7.67 -1.67 6.12
C LYS A 173 -9.00 -1.04 5.76
N LYS A 174 -9.24 0.20 6.16
CA LYS A 174 -10.48 0.92 5.84
C LYS A 174 -10.67 1.12 4.34
N LYS A 175 -9.60 1.45 3.63
CA LYS A 175 -9.63 1.60 2.17
C LYS A 175 -10.08 0.31 1.49
N TRP A 176 -9.57 -0.84 1.94
CA TRP A 176 -9.76 -2.13 1.28
C TRP A 176 -10.95 -2.94 1.80
N SER A 177 -11.50 -2.62 2.97
CA SER A 177 -12.72 -3.25 3.47
C SER A 177 -13.98 -2.76 2.75
N GLY A 178 -13.88 -1.71 1.93
CA GLY A 178 -15.03 -1.11 1.24
C GLY A 178 -15.84 -0.14 2.11
N GLU A 179 -15.36 0.18 3.32
CA GLU A 179 -15.93 1.26 4.13
C GLU A 179 -15.70 2.63 3.47
N LYS A 180 -16.67 3.06 2.67
CA LYS A 180 -16.68 4.45 2.17
C LYS A 180 -16.72 5.38 3.38
N THR A 181 -15.71 6.24 3.49
CA THR A 181 -15.72 7.32 4.48
C THR A 181 -16.86 8.27 4.10
N GLU A 182 -18.00 8.19 4.80
CA GLU A 182 -19.04 9.23 4.72
C GLU A 182 -18.44 10.57 5.18
N ILE A 183 -18.11 11.43 4.22
CA ILE A 183 -17.88 12.85 4.53
C ILE A 183 -19.27 13.47 4.68
N LYS A 184 -19.77 13.58 5.92
CA LYS A 184 -20.94 14.40 6.20
C LYS A 184 -20.52 15.87 6.18
N SER A 185 -20.80 16.55 5.07
CA SER A 185 -20.73 18.01 5.00
C SER A 185 -21.87 18.59 5.85
N VAL A 186 -21.53 19.41 6.85
CA VAL A 186 -22.52 20.24 7.55
C VAL A 186 -22.33 21.67 7.07
N THR A 187 -23.38 22.24 6.46
CA THR A 187 -23.40 23.65 6.06
C THR A 187 -23.76 24.49 7.28
N VAL A 188 -22.85 25.37 7.71
CA VAL A 188 -23.14 26.39 8.73
C VAL A 188 -22.85 27.76 8.12
N ALA A 189 -23.88 28.61 8.05
CA ALA A 189 -23.78 30.00 7.61
C ALA A 189 -22.97 30.22 6.31
N GLY A 190 -23.30 29.45 5.26
CA GLY A 190 -22.69 29.61 3.92
C GLY A 190 -21.24 29.13 3.79
N HIS A 191 -20.63 28.58 4.83
CA HIS A 191 -19.30 27.95 4.76
C HIS A 191 -19.42 26.42 4.92
N VAL A 192 -18.73 25.70 4.02
CA VAL A 192 -18.56 24.25 4.12
C VAL A 192 -17.40 23.98 5.07
N LEU A 193 -17.68 23.39 6.23
CA LEU A 193 -16.67 22.97 7.18
C LEU A 193 -16.53 21.44 7.15
N TYR A 194 -15.30 20.97 6.97
CA TYR A 194 -14.95 19.55 7.03
C TYR A 194 -14.56 19.18 8.46
N PHE A 195 -15.28 18.26 9.10
CA PHE A 195 -14.96 17.77 10.44
C PHE A 195 -14.62 16.28 10.41
N GLN A 196 -13.42 15.93 10.89
CA GLN A 196 -13.06 14.57 11.30
C GLN A 196 -13.54 14.37 12.74
N LYS A 197 -14.55 13.52 12.96
CA LYS A 197 -15.06 13.29 14.31
C LYS A 197 -14.29 12.13 14.98
N HIS A 198 -13.31 12.46 15.82
CA HIS A 198 -12.88 11.52 16.86
C HIS A 198 -13.98 11.44 17.93
N GLN A 199 -14.53 10.26 18.15
CA GLN A 199 -15.45 10.01 19.26
C GLN A 199 -14.70 10.10 20.60
N ARG A 200 -15.01 11.11 21.42
CA ARG A 200 -15.25 10.93 22.87
C ARG A 200 -16.29 11.95 23.34
N CYS A 201 -17.49 11.47 23.59
CA CYS A 201 -18.51 12.18 24.37
C CYS A 201 -18.11 12.11 25.86
N HIS A 202 -17.77 13.25 26.46
CA HIS A 202 -17.97 13.45 27.90
C HIS A 202 -18.88 14.67 28.08
N VAL A 203 -20.14 14.39 28.39
CA VAL A 203 -21.10 15.39 28.84
C VAL A 203 -20.79 15.68 30.32
N ARG A 204 -20.41 16.92 30.63
CA ARG A 204 -20.67 17.53 31.95
C ARG A 204 -21.40 18.86 31.72
N ARG A 205 -22.72 18.84 31.92
CA ARG A 205 -23.49 20.03 32.34
C ARG A 205 -23.12 20.28 33.82
N GLY A 206 -22.96 21.48 34.33
CA GLY A 206 -23.05 22.83 33.82
C GLY A 206 -22.76 23.80 34.97
N ARG A 207 -22.60 25.08 34.68
CA ARG A 207 -22.97 26.23 35.52
C ARG A 207 -22.74 27.50 34.71
N GLU A 208 -23.77 28.33 34.66
CA GLU A 208 -23.76 29.72 34.24
C GLU A 208 -24.76 30.45 35.18
N PRO A 209 -24.71 31.79 35.29
CA PRO A 209 -24.05 32.45 36.42
C PRO A 209 -24.99 33.33 37.26
N GLU A 210 -24.54 33.65 38.48
CA GLU A 210 -24.61 34.98 39.11
C GLU A 210 -23.28 35.26 39.79
#